data_AF-A0A1Y5IEX7-F1
#
_entry.id   AF-A0A1Y5IEX7-F1
#
_cell.length_a   1.000
_cell.length_b   1.000
_cell.length_c   1.000
_cell.angle_alpha   90.00
_cell.angle_beta   90.00
_cell.angle_gamma   90.00
#
_symmetry.space_group_name_H-M   'P 1'
#
loop_
_entity.id
_entity.type
_entity.pdbx_description
1 polymer ?
#
loop_
_entity_poly.entity_id
_entity_poly.type
_entity_poly.pdbx_seq_one_letter_code
_entity_poly.pdbx_strand_id
1 'polypeptide(L)'
;MSFASSARAFWNHPAGPKTIFFWAPTMKWGITAANVKDFSRPPELLSVPQQSAVTITGLIWTKYALDITPVNYNLMAVNVVMAATGLYQLSRRVAWEREQTKDA
;
A
#
# COMPACT_ATOMS: atom_id res chain seq x y z
N MET A 1 1.43 31.43 4.13
CA MET A 1 2.78 30.90 4.45
C MET A 1 3.64 30.98 3.20
N SER A 2 4.87 31.47 3.30
CA SER A 2 5.81 31.51 2.17
C SER A 2 6.32 30.09 1.87
N PHE A 3 6.58 29.76 0.60
CA PHE A 3 7.15 28.48 0.18
C PHE A 3 8.43 28.11 0.97
N ALA A 4 9.29 29.09 1.25
CA ALA A 4 10.51 28.89 2.03
C ALA A 4 10.23 28.45 3.49
N SER A 5 9.14 28.94 4.09
CA SER A 5 8.73 28.55 5.44
C SER A 5 8.18 27.12 5.48
N SER A 6 7.40 26.71 4.47
CA SER A 6 6.87 25.35 4.36
C SER A 6 7.98 24.32 4.09
N ALA A 7 8.95 24.65 3.23
CA ALA A 7 10.10 23.80 2.96
C ALA A 7 10.96 23.57 4.22
N ARG A 8 11.20 24.63 5.00
CA ARG A 8 11.93 24.55 6.27
C ARG A 8 11.16 23.75 7.34
N ALA A 9 9.83 23.86 7.37
CA ALA A 9 8.99 23.07 8.26
C ALA A 9 9.03 21.57 7.90
N PHE A 10 8.93 21.23 6.61
CA PHE A 10 9.05 19.86 6.13
C PHE A 10 10.44 19.24 6.43
N TRP A 11 11.51 20.00 6.19
CA TRP A 11 12.89 19.55 6.42
C TRP A 11 13.21 19.25 7.89
N ASN A 12 12.56 19.95 8.82
CA ASN A 12 12.77 19.80 10.26
C ASN A 12 11.66 18.99 10.95
N HIS A 13 10.72 18.42 10.20
CA HIS A 13 9.67 17.57 10.76
C HIS A 13 10.28 16.32 11.42
N PRO A 14 9.80 15.88 12.60
CA PRO A 14 10.37 14.74 13.33
C PRO A 14 10.20 13.40 12.61
N ALA A 15 9.24 13.30 11.68
CA ALA A 15 9.13 12.20 10.71
C ALA A 15 9.51 12.63 9.27
N GLY A 16 10.32 13.68 9.14
CA GLY A 16 10.69 14.31 7.87
C GLY A 16 11.88 13.63 7.18
N PRO A 17 12.36 14.22 6.05
CA PRO A 17 13.39 13.61 5.18
C PRO A 17 14.73 13.28 5.83
N LYS A 18 15.01 13.81 7.02
CA LYS A 18 16.21 13.48 7.80
C LYS A 18 16.13 12.13 8.52
N THR A 19 14.99 11.46 8.47
CA THR A 19 14.70 10.30 9.31
C THR A 19 14.29 9.08 8.50
N ILE A 20 14.50 7.90 9.09
CA ILE A 20 14.05 6.63 8.51
C ILE A 20 12.52 6.58 8.37
N PHE A 21 11.79 7.32 9.22
CA PHE A 21 10.34 7.44 9.17
C PHE A 21 9.84 8.02 7.84
N PHE A 22 10.66 8.79 7.12
CA PHE A 22 10.31 9.27 5.78
C PHE A 22 10.71 8.27 4.69
N TRP A 23 11.96 7.81 4.69
CA TRP A 23 12.50 7.02 3.58
C TRP A 23 11.98 5.58 3.55
N ALA A 24 11.82 4.91 4.69
CA ALA A 24 11.35 3.52 4.69
C ALA A 24 9.93 3.38 4.10
N PRO A 25 8.93 4.20 4.48
CA PRO A 25 7.63 4.18 3.82
C PRO A 25 7.70 4.61 2.35
N THR A 26 8.56 5.58 2.02
CA THR A 26 8.74 6.05 0.64
C THR A 26 9.20 4.92 -0.28
N MET A 27 10.17 4.10 0.16
CA MET A 27 10.60 2.94 -0.62
C MET A 27 9.54 1.84 -0.70
N LYS A 28 8.73 1.68 0.37
CA LYS A 28 7.64 0.70 0.41
C LYS A 28 6.58 0.93 -0.68
N TRP A 29 6.41 2.17 -1.17
CA TRP A 29 5.52 2.47 -2.30
C TRP A 29 5.87 1.70 -3.58
N GLY A 30 7.11 1.22 -3.73
CA GLY A 30 7.48 0.33 -4.84
C GLY A 30 6.64 -0.95 -4.91
N ILE A 31 6.26 -1.52 -3.76
CA ILE A 31 5.40 -2.71 -3.69
C ILE A 31 4.00 -2.38 -4.23
N THR A 32 3.46 -1.24 -3.81
CA THR A 32 2.16 -0.75 -4.28
C THR A 32 2.19 -0.46 -5.78
N ALA A 33 3.25 0.17 -6.29
CA ALA A 33 3.41 0.42 -7.72
C ALA A 33 3.47 -0.87 -8.54
N ALA A 34 4.18 -1.90 -8.04
CA ALA A 34 4.20 -3.22 -8.66
C ALA A 34 2.81 -3.87 -8.69
N ASN A 35 2.05 -3.80 -7.58
CA ASN A 35 0.68 -4.30 -7.54
C ASN A 35 -0.25 -3.57 -8.52
N VAL A 36 -0.11 -2.24 -8.67
CA VAL A 36 -0.88 -1.46 -9.64
C VAL A 36 -0.53 -1.86 -11.07
N LYS A 37 0.76 -2.07 -11.36
CA LYS A 37 1.20 -2.56 -12.68
C LYS A 37 0.58 -3.93 -13.01
N ASP A 38 0.40 -4.78 -12.00
CA ASP A 38 -0.22 -6.09 -12.16
C ASP A 38 -1.74 -6.04 -12.40
N PHE A 39 -2.37 -4.86 -12.41
CA PHE A 39 -3.79 -4.72 -12.74
C PHE A 39 -4.10 -5.08 -14.19
N SER A 40 -3.14 -4.98 -15.11
CA SER A 40 -3.30 -5.43 -16.49
C SER A 40 -2.98 -6.91 -16.69
N ARG A 41 -2.45 -7.61 -15.67
CA ARG A 41 -2.15 -9.04 -15.79
C ARG A 41 -3.44 -9.87 -15.78
N PRO A 42 -3.52 -10.95 -16.57
CA PRO A 42 -4.68 -11.83 -16.57
C PRO A 42 -5.00 -12.41 -15.18
N PRO A 43 -6.29 -12.46 -14.76
CA PRO A 43 -6.70 -12.92 -13.42
C PRO A 43 -6.26 -14.35 -13.07
N GLU A 44 -6.13 -15.22 -14.06
CA GLU A 44 -5.69 -16.62 -13.92
C GLU A 44 -4.25 -16.75 -13.41
N LEU A 45 -3.42 -15.72 -13.64
CA LEU A 45 -2.03 -15.65 -13.21
C LEU A 45 -1.86 -14.98 -11.83
N LEU A 46 -2.94 -14.49 -11.23
CA LEU A 46 -2.90 -13.84 -9.92
C LEU A 46 -2.82 -14.88 -8.79
N SER A 47 -1.81 -14.75 -7.93
CA SER A 47 -1.64 -15.62 -6.76
C SER A 47 -2.54 -15.18 -5.61
N VAL A 48 -3.55 -16.00 -5.29
CA VAL A 48 -4.48 -15.77 -4.17
C VAL A 48 -3.77 -15.70 -2.82
N PRO A 49 -2.84 -16.61 -2.47
CA PRO A 49 -2.13 -16.52 -1.18
C PRO A 49 -1.32 -15.23 -1.05
N GLN A 50 -0.65 -14.81 -2.13
CA GLN A 50 0.14 -13.58 -2.14
C GLN A 50 -0.75 -12.33 -1.97
N GLN A 51 -1.83 -12.21 -2.75
CA GLN A 51 -2.71 -11.05 -2.65
C GLN A 51 -3.50 -11.01 -1.33
N SER A 52 -3.81 -12.18 -0.77
CA SER A 52 -4.35 -12.30 0.59
C SER A 52 -3.36 -11.80 1.64
N ALA A 53 -2.09 -12.22 1.56
CA ALA A 53 -1.05 -11.77 2.47
C ALA A 53 -0.82 -10.25 2.37
N VAL A 54 -0.73 -9.70 1.16
CA VAL A 54 -0.62 -8.25 0.91
C VAL A 54 -1.79 -7.49 1.53
N THR A 55 -3.01 -8.00 1.35
CA THR A 55 -4.22 -7.40 1.90
C THR A 55 -4.23 -7.38 3.42
N ILE A 56 -4.06 -8.56 4.03
CA ILE A 56 -4.13 -8.74 5.48
C ILE A 56 -3.02 -7.94 6.17
N THR A 57 -1.79 -8.03 5.66
CA THR A 57 -0.67 -7.28 6.22
C THR A 57 -0.89 -5.77 6.08
N GLY A 58 -1.40 -5.28 4.94
CA GLY A 58 -1.75 -3.88 4.77
C GLY A 58 -2.76 -3.37 5.81
N LEU A 59 -3.80 -4.15 6.11
CA LEU A 59 -4.78 -3.78 7.14
C LEU A 59 -4.16 -3.74 8.55
N ILE A 60 -3.41 -4.78 8.92
CA ILE A 60 -2.77 -4.88 10.25
C ILE A 60 -1.81 -3.70 10.46
N TRP A 61 -0.92 -3.46 9.48
CA TRP A 61 0.10 -2.42 9.59
C TRP A 61 -0.45 -1.00 9.47
N THR A 62 -1.68 -0.83 8.97
CA THR A 62 -2.36 0.49 8.97
C THR A 62 -2.57 0.98 10.40
N LYS A 63 -3.04 0.13 11.31
CA LYS A 63 -3.20 0.49 12.73
C LYS A 63 -1.85 0.81 13.37
N TYR A 64 -0.88 -0.08 13.23
CA TYR A 64 0.42 0.10 13.88
C TYR A 64 1.19 1.33 13.38
N ALA A 65 0.95 1.79 12.15
CA ALA A 65 1.53 3.03 11.66
C ALA A 65 1.11 4.28 12.45
N LEU A 66 -0.09 4.23 13.06
CA LEU A 66 -0.61 5.30 13.91
C LEU A 66 -0.11 5.22 15.35
N ASP A 67 0.30 4.03 15.81
CA ASP A 67 0.81 3.80 17.16
C ASP A 67 2.31 4.16 17.29
N ILE A 68 3.02 4.40 16.18
CA ILE A 68 4.43 4.84 16.16
C ILE A 68 4.53 6.31 16.60
N THR A 69 5.55 6.65 17.40
CA THR A 69 5.84 8.03 17.81
C THR A 69 7.14 8.53 17.17
N PRO A 70 7.12 9.67 16.44
CA PRO A 70 5.95 10.44 16.03
C PRO A 70 5.08 9.69 15.00
N VAL A 71 3.78 10.00 14.96
CA VAL A 71 2.79 9.35 14.07
C VAL A 71 3.22 9.42 12.61
N ASN A 72 3.23 8.27 11.93
CA ASN A 72 3.71 8.16 10.56
C ASN A 72 2.57 7.96 9.55
N TYR A 73 2.00 9.07 9.09
CA TYR A 73 0.92 9.06 8.11
C TYR A 73 1.32 8.50 6.73
N ASN A 74 2.60 8.63 6.32
CA ASN A 74 3.06 8.04 5.06
C ASN A 74 3.07 6.50 5.15
N LEU A 75 3.55 5.95 6.28
CA LEU A 75 3.50 4.52 6.54
C LEU A 75 2.06 4.00 6.63
N MET A 76 1.14 4.76 7.22
CA MET A 76 -0.28 4.43 7.22
C MET A 76 -0.80 4.40 5.78
N ALA A 77 -0.58 5.45 5.00
CA ALA A 77 -1.08 5.59 3.65
C ALA A 77 -0.62 4.44 2.73
N VAL A 78 0.68 4.11 2.73
CA VAL A 78 1.18 3.03 1.88
C VAL A 78 0.56 1.68 2.23
N ASN A 79 0.30 1.41 3.51
CA ASN A 79 -0.35 0.17 3.96
C ASN A 79 -1.83 0.10 3.58
N VAL A 80 -2.55 1.22 3.69
CA VAL A 80 -3.95 1.33 3.24
C VAL A 80 -4.05 1.08 1.74
N VAL A 81 -3.21 1.71 0.93
CA VAL A 81 -3.24 1.52 -0.53
C VAL A 81 -2.81 0.09 -0.89
N MET A 82 -1.82 -0.47 -0.19
CA MET A 82 -1.44 -1.86 -0.38
C MET A 82 -2.61 -2.83 -0.10
N ALA A 83 -3.38 -2.59 0.97
CA ALA A 83 -4.59 -3.37 1.26
C ALA A 83 -5.68 -3.19 0.18
N ALA A 84 -5.93 -1.95 -0.25
CA ALA A 84 -6.94 -1.67 -1.27
C ALA A 84 -6.59 -2.31 -2.63
N THR A 85 -5.33 -2.21 -3.05
CA THR A 85 -4.86 -2.83 -4.31
C THR A 85 -4.90 -4.36 -4.25
N GLY A 86 -4.57 -4.96 -3.11
CA GLY A 86 -4.70 -6.41 -2.89
C GLY A 86 -6.15 -6.89 -2.94
N LEU A 87 -7.07 -6.18 -2.28
CA LEU A 87 -8.52 -6.46 -2.34
C LEU A 87 -9.05 -6.38 -3.76
N TYR A 88 -8.62 -5.39 -4.53
CA TYR A 88 -9.01 -5.27 -5.93
C TYR A 88 -8.55 -6.49 -6.75
N GLN A 89 -7.29 -6.92 -6.61
CA GLN A 89 -6.81 -8.11 -7.32
C GLN A 89 -7.53 -9.39 -6.90
N LEU A 90 -7.82 -9.56 -5.61
CA LEU A 90 -8.63 -10.69 -5.12
C LEU A 90 -10.05 -10.66 -5.69
N SER A 91 -10.69 -9.49 -5.77
CA SER A 91 -12.03 -9.35 -6.34
C SER A 91 -12.06 -9.77 -7.82
N ARG A 92 -11.03 -9.40 -8.59
CA ARG A 92 -10.87 -9.83 -9.98
C ARG A 92 -10.70 -11.33 -10.12
N ARG A 93 -9.91 -11.93 -9.22
CA ARG A 93 -9.69 -13.39 -9.20
C ARG A 93 -10.97 -14.15 -8.90
N VAL A 94 -11.74 -13.70 -7.91
CA VAL A 94 -13.02 -14.32 -7.55
C VAL A 94 -14.04 -14.20 -8.68
N ALA A 95 -14.11 -13.05 -9.37
CA ALA A 95 -14.98 -12.87 -10.53
C ALA A 95 -14.65 -13.88 -11.65
N TRP A 96 -13.35 -14.04 -11.95
CA TRP A 96 -12.88 -14.99 -12.96
C TRP A 96 -13.19 -16.45 -12.59
N GLU A 97 -12.97 -16.86 -11.34
CA GLU A 97 -13.28 -18.24 -10.88
C GLU A 97 -14.78 -18.55 -10.99
N ARG A 98 -15.65 -17.55 -10.75
CA ARG A 98 -17.10 -17.69 -10.90
C ARG A 98 -17.54 -17.87 -12.35
N GLU A 99 -16.88 -17.22 -13.30
CA GLU A 99 -17.17 -17.38 -14.73
C GLU A 99 -16.78 -18.78 -15.19
N GLN A 100 -15.57 -19.25 -14.87
CA GLN A 100 -15.11 -20.60 -15.19
C GLN A 100 -15.99 -21.71 -14.61
N THR A 101 -16.55 -21.51 -13.40
CA THR A 101 -17.44 -22.50 -12.78
C THR A 101 -18.79 -22.60 -13.48
N LYS A 102 -19.25 -21.55 -14.17
CA LYS A 102 -20.53 -21.58 -14.91
C LYS A 102 -20.43 -22.33 -16.23
N ASP A 103 -19.24 -22.38 -16.81
CA ASP A 103 -18.98 -23.00 -18.11
C ASP A 103 -18.54 -24.47 -17.98
N ALA A 104 -18.44 -25.00 -16.75
CA ALA A 104 -18.08 -26.38 -16.40
C ALA A 104 -19.30 -27.20 -16.00
#